data_AF-A0A834GPN0-F1
#
_entry.id   AF-A0A834GPN0-F1
#
_cell.length_a   1.000
_cell.length_b   1.000
_cell.length_c   1.000
_cell.angle_alpha   90.00
_cell.angle_beta   90.00
_cell.angle_gamma   90.00
#
_symmetry.space_group_name_H-M   'P 1'
#
loop_
_entity.id
_entity.type
_entity.pdbx_description
1 polymer ?
#
loop_
_entity_poly.entity_id
_entity_poly.type
_entity_poly.pdbx_seq_one_letter_code
_entity_poly.pdbx_strand_id
1 'polypeptide(L)'
;MGWSQLSLTDSAISRLDLATEGERDEDEGIRMSGAVALEDAFPSQEDSHIVRRDDDRRLIRLAESRMNSRGDIIADHKRIRLADDTVLTIREEEKITKEGSTGLDEDALEERRRTLREKLLRGSRKKKLRLFQKKNRKNGTIAERERLEAQKRAHEEITEKRMEERKLEMKWILAQEIWKDEQVQKNIELREANFADIDTDEEEKKEEELEAWMARVIARIKRDKEEQGQCRSGRKRLRR
;
A
#
# COMPACT_ATOMS: atom_id res chain seq x y z
N MET A 1 -39.27 -24.20 76.52
CA MET A 1 -38.98 -22.89 77.15
C MET A 1 -37.46 -22.73 77.15
N GLY A 2 -36.80 -21.75 76.59
CA GLY A 2 -37.15 -20.56 75.82
C GLY A 2 -35.83 -19.82 75.70
N TRP A 3 -35.30 -19.62 74.49
CA TRP A 3 -34.14 -18.77 74.25
C TRP A 3 -34.41 -17.93 73.02
N SER A 4 -34.99 -16.77 73.32
CA SER A 4 -34.64 -15.45 72.81
C SER A 4 -34.35 -15.27 71.31
N GLN A 5 -35.31 -14.57 70.72
CA GLN A 5 -35.19 -13.63 69.62
C GLN A 5 -33.91 -12.78 69.69
N LEU A 6 -33.20 -12.71 68.57
CA LEU A 6 -32.42 -11.55 68.17
C LEU A 6 -32.88 -11.18 66.75
N SER A 7 -33.91 -10.33 66.70
CA SER A 7 -34.30 -9.60 65.50
C SER A 7 -33.47 -8.32 65.43
N LEU A 8 -32.53 -8.24 64.48
CA LEU A 8 -31.81 -7.02 64.15
C LEU A 8 -32.14 -6.59 62.72
N THR A 9 -33.17 -5.74 62.65
CA THR A 9 -33.32 -4.57 61.76
C THR A 9 -32.78 -4.67 60.33
N ASP A 10 -33.69 -4.87 59.37
CA ASP A 10 -33.52 -4.36 58.00
C ASP A 10 -33.68 -2.84 58.04
N SER A 11 -32.52 -2.16 57.98
CA SER A 11 -32.42 -0.72 57.87
C SER A 11 -32.66 -0.28 56.43
N ALA A 12 -33.76 0.46 56.24
CA ALA A 12 -34.01 1.47 55.21
C ALA A 12 -33.02 1.55 54.04
N ILE A 13 -33.44 1.08 52.86
CA ILE A 13 -32.96 1.66 51.60
C ILE A 13 -33.99 2.72 51.20
N SER A 14 -33.65 3.97 51.54
CA SER A 14 -34.38 5.16 51.16
C SER A 14 -34.51 5.26 49.63
N ARG A 15 -35.75 5.31 49.18
CA ARG A 15 -36.14 5.97 47.93
C ARG A 15 -35.78 7.45 48.10
N LEU A 16 -34.75 7.90 47.40
CA LEU A 16 -34.42 9.30 47.30
C LEU A 16 -34.61 9.73 45.86
N ASP A 17 -35.79 10.30 45.61
CA ASP A 17 -36.02 11.22 44.51
C ASP A 17 -35.16 12.47 44.80
N LEU A 18 -34.17 12.72 43.94
CA LEU A 18 -33.58 14.05 43.82
C LEU A 18 -33.65 14.47 42.35
N ALA A 19 -34.55 15.42 42.12
CA ALA A 19 -34.56 16.25 40.94
C ALA A 19 -33.24 17.02 40.86
N THR A 20 -32.57 16.92 39.72
CA THR A 20 -31.64 17.94 39.24
C THR A 20 -32.26 18.56 38.00
N GLU A 21 -33.04 19.61 38.20
CA GLU A 21 -33.22 20.65 37.20
C GLU A 21 -31.91 21.44 37.13
N GLY A 22 -31.37 21.66 35.93
CA GLY A 22 -30.19 22.48 35.70
C GLY A 22 -29.50 22.18 34.38
N GLU A 23 -29.55 23.16 33.48
CA GLU A 23 -28.68 23.35 32.30
C GLU A 23 -28.78 22.34 31.15
N ARG A 24 -29.72 22.65 30.26
CA ARG A 24 -29.61 22.36 28.84
C ARG A 24 -29.40 23.73 28.18
N ASP A 25 -28.29 23.91 27.45
CA ASP A 25 -28.05 24.91 26.38
C ASP A 25 -26.58 25.44 26.29
N GLU A 26 -25.55 24.67 26.67
CA GLU A 26 -24.14 25.07 26.39
C GLU A 26 -23.33 24.09 25.51
N ASP A 27 -23.85 22.89 25.20
CA ASP A 27 -23.09 21.88 24.45
C ASP A 27 -23.20 21.97 22.92
N GLU A 28 -24.08 22.82 22.37
CA GLU A 28 -24.15 23.06 20.92
C GLU A 28 -22.96 23.90 20.42
N GLY A 29 -22.41 24.77 21.27
CA GLY A 29 -21.26 25.61 20.93
C GLY A 29 -19.97 24.81 20.78
N ILE A 30 -19.78 23.77 21.59
CA ILE A 30 -18.55 22.96 21.57
C ILE A 30 -18.47 22.08 20.30
N ARG A 31 -19.62 21.60 19.81
CA ARG A 31 -19.67 20.75 18.60
C ARG A 31 -19.38 21.53 17.32
N MET A 32 -19.86 22.77 17.21
CA MET A 32 -19.60 23.61 16.04
C MET A 32 -18.22 24.28 16.10
N SER A 33 -17.76 24.71 17.28
CA SER A 33 -16.42 25.30 17.46
C SER A 33 -15.31 24.26 17.28
N GLY A 34 -15.53 23.03 17.75
CA GLY A 34 -14.60 21.93 17.58
C GLY A 34 -14.48 21.50 16.12
N ALA A 35 -15.56 21.51 15.35
CA ALA A 35 -15.51 21.20 13.91
C ALA A 35 -14.73 22.27 13.12
N VAL A 36 -14.94 23.55 13.43
CA VAL A 36 -14.19 24.64 12.78
C VAL A 36 -12.72 24.63 13.20
N ALA A 37 -12.40 24.39 14.47
CA ALA A 37 -11.02 24.25 14.93
C ALA A 37 -10.34 22.97 14.41
N LEU A 38 -11.08 21.91 14.12
CA LEU A 38 -10.57 20.67 13.54
C LEU A 38 -10.29 20.83 12.04
N GLU A 39 -11.13 21.57 11.30
CA GLU A 39 -10.89 21.96 9.90
C GLU A 39 -9.67 22.88 9.78
N ASP A 40 -9.47 23.80 10.73
CA ASP A 40 -8.34 24.75 10.73
C ASP A 40 -7.03 24.09 11.22
N ALA A 41 -7.11 23.15 12.17
CA ALA A 41 -5.96 22.39 12.66
C ALA A 41 -5.55 21.23 11.72
N PHE A 42 -6.48 20.75 10.89
CA PHE A 42 -6.24 19.70 9.89
C PHE A 42 -6.88 20.11 8.56
N PRO A 43 -6.19 20.97 7.77
CA PRO A 43 -6.65 21.34 6.44
C PRO A 43 -7.01 20.07 5.65
N SER A 44 -8.26 19.99 5.20
CA SER A 44 -8.74 18.87 4.39
C SER A 44 -7.87 18.76 3.15
N GLN A 45 -7.30 17.59 2.94
CA GLN A 45 -6.32 17.30 1.90
C GLN A 45 -6.89 17.29 0.46
N GLU A 46 -8.02 17.93 0.23
CA GLU A 46 -8.70 17.92 -1.07
C GLU A 46 -7.88 18.59 -2.19
N ASP A 47 -6.92 19.46 -1.85
CA ASP A 47 -6.00 20.11 -2.80
C ASP A 47 -4.55 19.61 -2.71
N SER A 48 -4.25 18.67 -1.81
CA SER A 48 -2.96 17.98 -1.90
C SER A 48 -3.05 16.98 -3.03
N HIS A 49 -2.37 17.30 -4.13
CA HIS A 49 -1.93 16.33 -5.13
C HIS A 49 -0.94 15.35 -4.47
N ILE A 50 -1.42 14.58 -3.49
CA ILE A 50 -0.90 13.27 -3.16
C ILE A 50 -1.22 12.46 -4.40
N VAL A 51 -0.31 12.53 -5.37
CA VAL A 51 0.06 11.32 -6.08
C VAL A 51 0.11 10.28 -4.97
N ARG A 52 -0.78 9.30 -4.99
CA ARG A 52 -0.65 8.07 -4.21
C ARG A 52 0.68 7.51 -4.65
N ARG A 53 1.73 8.05 -4.04
CA ARG A 53 3.12 7.86 -4.42
C ARG A 53 3.33 6.44 -4.00
N ASP A 54 3.21 5.61 -5.03
CA ASP A 54 3.39 4.18 -5.10
C ASP A 54 3.84 3.60 -3.78
N ASP A 55 3.02 2.73 -3.21
CA ASP A 55 3.36 1.85 -2.08
C ASP A 55 4.88 1.60 -2.05
N ASP A 56 5.59 2.34 -1.18
CA ASP A 56 7.04 2.33 -1.22
C ASP A 56 7.48 0.87 -1.07
N ARG A 57 8.18 0.32 -2.07
CA ARG A 57 8.67 -1.08 -2.03
C ARG A 57 9.41 -1.39 -0.73
N ARG A 58 10.03 -0.36 -0.14
CA ARG A 58 10.67 -0.42 1.18
C ARG A 58 9.66 -0.65 2.31
N LEU A 59 8.54 0.07 2.33
CA LEU A 59 7.46 -0.10 3.30
C LEU A 59 6.74 -1.45 3.13
N ILE A 60 6.50 -1.90 1.90
CA ILE A 60 5.96 -3.24 1.62
C ILE A 60 6.92 -4.30 2.18
N ARG A 61 8.21 -4.22 1.84
CA ARG A 61 9.23 -5.17 2.34
C ARG A 61 9.37 -5.12 3.85
N LEU A 62 9.22 -3.94 4.48
CA LEU A 62 9.21 -3.79 5.94
C LEU A 62 7.96 -4.44 6.56
N ALA A 63 6.80 -4.26 5.94
CA ALA A 63 5.56 -4.89 6.36
C ALA A 63 5.66 -6.42 6.25
N GLU A 64 6.16 -6.95 5.14
CA GLU A 64 6.43 -8.38 4.93
C GLU A 64 7.44 -8.91 5.95
N SER A 65 8.53 -8.17 6.21
CA SER A 65 9.56 -8.57 7.20
C SER A 65 9.00 -8.59 8.64
N ARG A 66 8.10 -7.67 8.99
CA ARG A 66 7.38 -7.68 10.27
C ARG A 66 6.32 -8.78 10.34
N MET A 67 5.70 -9.14 9.22
CA MET A 67 4.72 -10.22 9.17
C MET A 67 5.37 -11.59 9.36
N ASN A 68 6.57 -11.80 8.79
CA ASN A 68 7.33 -13.04 8.97
C ASN A 68 7.77 -13.26 10.44
N SER A 69 8.14 -12.21 11.18
CA SER A 69 8.51 -12.32 12.61
C SER A 69 7.30 -12.35 13.56
N ARG A 70 6.16 -11.78 13.16
CA ARG A 70 4.93 -11.78 13.99
C ARG A 70 4.39 -13.19 14.23
N GLY A 71 4.50 -14.08 13.25
CA GLY A 71 4.11 -15.49 13.40
C GLY A 71 4.92 -16.20 14.47
N ASP A 72 6.23 -15.99 14.47
CA ASP A 72 7.17 -16.57 15.44
C ASP A 72 6.94 -16.02 16.85
N ILE A 73 6.72 -14.71 17.01
CA ILE A 73 6.40 -14.08 18.30
C ILE A 73 5.09 -14.65 18.86
N ILE A 74 4.06 -14.87 18.03
CA ILE A 74 2.80 -15.46 18.48
C ILE A 74 2.99 -16.93 18.86
N ALA A 75 3.80 -17.67 18.12
CA ALA A 75 4.11 -19.06 18.42
C ALA A 75 4.91 -19.19 19.73
N ASP A 76 5.90 -18.34 19.92
CA ASP A 76 6.72 -18.29 21.12
C ASP A 76 5.91 -17.89 22.36
N HIS A 77 5.06 -16.87 22.23
CA HIS A 77 4.10 -16.48 23.29
C HIS A 77 3.14 -17.62 23.67
N LYS A 78 2.73 -18.45 22.71
CA LYS A 78 1.95 -19.66 22.99
C LYS A 78 2.78 -20.73 23.69
N ARG A 79 4.05 -20.92 23.30
CA ARG A 79 4.96 -21.88 23.95
C ARG A 79 5.24 -21.49 25.40
N ILE A 80 5.54 -20.21 25.67
CA ILE A 80 5.80 -19.68 27.00
C ILE A 80 4.60 -19.95 27.92
N ARG A 81 3.37 -19.64 27.48
CA ARG A 81 2.16 -19.92 28.27
C ARG A 81 1.96 -21.41 28.58
N LEU A 82 2.20 -22.28 27.59
CA LEU A 82 2.06 -23.73 27.79
C LEU A 82 3.15 -24.27 28.73
N ALA A 83 4.37 -23.74 28.64
CA ALA A 83 5.46 -24.08 29.54
C ALA A 83 5.14 -23.66 30.97
N ASP A 84 4.65 -22.44 31.18
CA ASP A 84 4.21 -21.95 32.49
C ASP A 84 3.10 -22.82 33.09
N ASP A 85 2.11 -23.22 32.28
CA ASP A 85 1.05 -24.14 32.72
C ASP A 85 1.63 -25.50 33.18
N THR A 86 2.60 -26.06 32.45
CA THR A 86 3.25 -27.33 32.83
C THR A 86 4.13 -27.20 34.08
N VAL A 87 4.88 -26.10 34.21
CA VAL A 87 5.71 -25.83 35.39
C VAL A 87 4.83 -25.63 36.62
N LEU A 88 3.67 -24.99 36.48
CA LEU A 88 2.67 -24.88 37.55
C LEU A 88 2.13 -26.25 37.96
N THR A 89 1.82 -27.15 37.01
CA THR A 89 1.38 -28.52 37.34
C THR A 89 2.46 -29.32 38.06
N ILE A 90 3.71 -29.25 37.60
CA ILE A 90 4.85 -29.97 38.22
C ILE A 90 5.13 -29.41 39.62
N ARG A 91 5.07 -28.09 39.80
CA ARG A 91 5.24 -27.42 41.10
C ARG A 91 4.14 -27.78 42.10
N GLU A 92 2.90 -27.91 41.64
CA GLU A 92 1.79 -28.39 42.47
C GLU A 92 1.96 -29.87 42.83
N GLU A 93 2.43 -30.73 41.91
CA GLU A 93 2.75 -32.14 42.20
C GLU A 93 3.91 -32.28 43.21
N GLU A 94 4.98 -31.48 43.10
CA GLU A 94 6.05 -31.44 44.10
C GLU A 94 5.57 -30.95 45.48
N LYS A 95 4.60 -30.05 45.51
CA LYS A 95 3.98 -29.59 46.78
C LYS A 95 3.21 -30.73 47.43
N ILE A 96 2.52 -31.57 46.63
CA ILE A 96 1.82 -32.77 47.13
C ILE A 96 2.81 -33.80 47.66
N THR A 97 3.94 -34.04 46.99
CA THR A 97 4.95 -35.01 47.48
C THR A 97 5.67 -34.54 48.74
N LYS A 98 5.96 -33.24 48.86
CA LYS A 98 6.55 -32.63 50.08
C LYS A 98 5.56 -32.60 51.24
N GLU A 99 4.28 -32.31 50.99
CA GLU A 99 3.21 -32.34 52.01
C GLU A 99 2.82 -33.78 52.42
N GLY A 100 3.03 -34.78 51.56
CA GLY A 100 2.85 -36.21 51.89
C GLY A 100 3.91 -36.78 52.83
N SER A 101 5.03 -36.06 53.03
CA SER A 101 6.03 -36.39 54.05
C SER A 101 5.60 -36.00 55.48
N THR A 102 4.57 -35.17 55.63
CA THR A 102 4.10 -34.68 56.93
C THR A 102 2.73 -35.27 57.28
N GLY A 103 2.71 -36.57 57.60
CA GLY A 103 1.70 -37.19 58.49
C GLY A 103 0.22 -36.99 58.18
N LEU A 104 -0.19 -36.85 56.91
CA LEU A 104 -1.60 -36.85 56.52
C LEU A 104 -2.02 -38.29 56.20
N ASP A 105 -3.17 -38.71 56.73
CA ASP A 105 -3.74 -40.04 56.47
C ASP A 105 -3.86 -40.27 54.95
N GLU A 106 -3.40 -41.43 54.46
CA GLU A 106 -3.40 -41.86 53.04
C GLU A 106 -4.77 -41.60 52.36
N ASP A 107 -5.86 -41.76 53.12
CA ASP A 107 -7.23 -41.52 52.68
C ASP A 107 -7.52 -40.06 52.30
N ALA A 108 -6.92 -39.09 53.00
CA ALA A 108 -7.08 -37.66 52.70
C ALA A 108 -6.38 -37.27 51.38
N LEU A 109 -5.26 -37.94 51.06
CA LEU A 109 -4.55 -37.77 49.78
C LEU A 109 -5.34 -38.37 48.62
N GLU A 110 -5.92 -39.56 48.80
CA GLU A 110 -6.74 -40.22 47.77
C GLU A 110 -8.05 -39.44 47.51
N GLU A 111 -8.67 -38.83 48.53
CA GLU A 111 -9.80 -37.92 48.33
C GLU A 111 -9.41 -36.66 47.53
N ARG A 112 -8.27 -36.03 47.84
CA ARG A 112 -7.77 -34.87 47.09
C ARG A 112 -7.52 -35.24 45.62
N ARG A 113 -6.96 -36.42 45.36
CA ARG A 113 -6.74 -36.97 44.02
C ARG A 113 -8.06 -37.25 43.28
N ARG A 114 -9.08 -37.75 43.99
CA ARG A 114 -10.44 -37.95 43.45
C ARG A 114 -11.08 -36.62 43.04
N THR A 115 -11.00 -35.58 43.88
CA THR A 115 -11.56 -34.26 43.54
C THR A 115 -10.82 -33.58 42.38
N LEU A 116 -9.51 -33.79 42.25
CA LEU A 116 -8.71 -33.32 41.11
C LEU A 116 -9.16 -33.97 39.80
N ARG A 117 -9.32 -35.30 39.78
CA ARG A 117 -9.85 -36.04 38.61
C ARG A 117 -11.23 -35.53 38.21
N GLU A 118 -12.10 -35.30 39.18
CA GLU A 118 -13.44 -34.77 38.94
C GLU A 118 -13.42 -33.34 38.38
N LYS A 119 -12.55 -32.46 38.91
CA LYS A 119 -12.35 -31.09 38.42
C LYS A 119 -11.86 -31.08 36.96
N LEU A 120 -10.91 -31.96 36.61
CA LEU A 120 -10.41 -32.11 35.24
C LEU A 120 -11.50 -32.61 34.29
N LEU A 121 -12.32 -33.57 34.72
CA LEU A 121 -13.44 -34.09 33.94
C LEU A 121 -14.51 -33.02 33.72
N ARG A 122 -14.83 -32.24 34.76
CA ARG A 122 -15.75 -31.09 34.67
C ARG A 122 -15.22 -30.01 33.74
N GLY A 123 -13.92 -29.71 33.80
CA GLY A 123 -13.24 -28.80 32.88
C GLY A 123 -13.32 -29.27 31.42
N SER A 124 -13.07 -30.55 31.18
CA SER A 124 -13.18 -31.18 29.86
C SER A 124 -14.60 -31.16 29.31
N ARG A 125 -15.61 -31.45 30.14
CA ARG A 125 -17.04 -31.37 29.77
C ARG A 125 -17.45 -29.93 29.42
N LYS A 126 -17.05 -28.94 30.23
CA LYS A 126 -17.30 -27.51 29.96
C LYS A 126 -16.62 -27.05 28.65
N LYS A 127 -15.39 -27.50 28.38
CA LYS A 127 -14.67 -27.20 27.14
C LYS A 127 -15.35 -27.82 25.92
N LYS A 128 -15.79 -29.08 26.01
CA LYS A 128 -16.59 -29.76 24.97
C LYS A 128 -17.90 -29.03 24.70
N LEU A 129 -18.61 -28.59 25.75
CA LEU A 129 -19.87 -27.85 25.61
C LEU A 129 -19.66 -26.49 24.92
N ARG A 130 -18.60 -25.74 25.28
CA ARG A 130 -18.23 -24.48 24.59
C ARG A 130 -17.87 -24.71 23.12
N LEU A 131 -17.14 -25.78 22.81
CA LEU A 131 -16.83 -26.16 21.43
C LEU A 131 -18.09 -26.52 20.64
N PHE A 132 -19.03 -27.24 21.26
CA PHE A 132 -20.32 -27.59 20.66
C PHE A 132 -21.18 -26.36 20.37
N GLN A 133 -21.32 -25.44 21.34
CA GLN A 133 -22.02 -24.17 21.13
C GLN A 133 -21.36 -23.33 20.03
N LYS A 134 -20.02 -23.24 20.02
CA LYS A 134 -19.28 -22.52 18.97
C LYS A 134 -19.45 -23.17 17.60
N LYS A 135 -19.57 -24.50 17.51
CA LYS A 135 -19.83 -25.22 16.26
C LYS A 135 -21.25 -24.95 15.76
N ASN A 136 -22.25 -25.02 16.63
CA ASN A 136 -23.64 -24.72 16.27
C ASN A 136 -23.85 -23.25 15.91
N ARG A 137 -23.11 -22.32 16.52
CA ARG A 137 -23.15 -20.88 16.16
C ARG A 137 -22.44 -20.54 14.85
N LYS A 138 -21.62 -21.45 14.32
CA LYS A 138 -20.91 -21.33 13.04
C LYS A 138 -21.59 -22.08 11.90
N ASN A 139 -22.40 -23.08 12.25
CA ASN A 139 -23.26 -23.78 11.32
C ASN A 139 -24.62 -23.07 11.30
N GLY A 140 -24.66 -21.82 10.84
CA GLY A 140 -25.93 -21.19 10.56
C GLY A 140 -26.69 -21.97 9.49
N THR A 141 -28.01 -21.83 9.54
CA THR A 141 -28.99 -22.37 8.59
C THR A 141 -28.48 -22.23 7.15
N ILE A 142 -28.77 -23.21 6.28
CA ILE A 142 -28.33 -23.29 4.86
C ILE A 142 -28.34 -21.93 4.11
N ALA A 143 -29.27 -21.03 4.44
CA ALA A 143 -29.36 -19.66 3.93
C ALA A 143 -28.15 -18.74 4.24
N GLU A 144 -27.47 -18.88 5.37
CA GLU A 144 -26.27 -18.07 5.68
C GLU A 144 -25.09 -18.48 4.80
N ARG A 145 -24.95 -19.79 4.54
CA ARG A 145 -23.92 -20.33 3.65
C ARG A 145 -24.11 -19.83 2.22
N GLU A 146 -25.35 -19.82 1.74
CA GLU A 146 -25.68 -19.34 0.40
C GLU A 146 -25.41 -17.84 0.23
N ARG A 147 -25.71 -17.01 1.24
CA ARG A 147 -25.36 -15.57 1.23
C ARG A 147 -23.84 -15.34 1.20
N LEU A 148 -23.08 -16.15 1.93
CA LEU A 148 -21.62 -16.05 1.93
C LEU A 148 -21.02 -16.49 0.58
N GLU A 149 -21.57 -17.53 -0.05
CA GLU A 149 -21.17 -17.95 -1.39
C GLU A 149 -21.54 -16.91 -2.45
N ALA A 150 -22.71 -16.28 -2.36
CA ALA A 150 -23.11 -15.19 -3.24
C ALA A 150 -22.19 -13.95 -3.10
N GLN A 151 -21.81 -13.60 -1.87
CA GLN A 151 -20.87 -12.50 -1.63
C GLN A 151 -19.47 -12.80 -2.22
N LYS A 152 -19.01 -14.05 -2.15
CA LYS A 152 -17.75 -14.48 -2.77
C LYS A 152 -17.79 -14.38 -4.29
N ARG A 153 -18.85 -14.89 -4.92
CA ARG A 153 -19.04 -14.76 -6.37
C ARG A 153 -19.09 -13.30 -6.83
N ALA A 154 -19.79 -12.44 -6.09
CA ALA A 154 -19.85 -11.01 -6.40
C ALA A 154 -18.46 -10.35 -6.32
N HIS A 155 -17.64 -10.70 -5.31
CA HIS A 155 -16.29 -10.19 -5.21
C HIS A 155 -15.39 -10.72 -6.34
N GLU A 156 -15.49 -12.01 -6.68
CA GLU A 156 -14.78 -12.62 -7.80
C GLU A 156 -15.14 -11.94 -9.12
N GLU A 157 -16.43 -11.73 -9.39
CA GLU A 157 -16.93 -11.04 -10.59
C GLU A 157 -16.41 -9.59 -10.69
N ILE A 158 -16.35 -8.85 -9.58
CA ILE A 158 -15.77 -7.50 -9.55
C ILE A 158 -14.28 -7.54 -9.91
N THR A 159 -13.53 -8.50 -9.36
CA THR A 159 -12.10 -8.62 -9.67
C THR A 159 -11.87 -9.04 -11.12
N GLU A 160 -12.71 -9.92 -11.65
CA GLU A 160 -12.64 -10.37 -13.04
C GLU A 160 -12.96 -9.23 -14.00
N LYS A 161 -14.05 -8.48 -13.79
CA LYS A 161 -14.37 -7.28 -14.57
C LYS A 161 -13.23 -6.27 -14.57
N ARG A 162 -12.62 -5.99 -13.41
CA ARG A 162 -11.45 -5.10 -13.32
C ARG A 162 -10.22 -5.62 -14.08
N MET A 163 -10.05 -6.93 -14.17
CA MET A 163 -8.98 -7.53 -14.96
C MET A 163 -9.30 -7.44 -16.46
N GLU A 164 -10.55 -7.67 -16.84
CA GLU A 164 -11.03 -7.55 -18.22
C GLU A 164 -10.97 -6.11 -18.73
N GLU A 165 -11.40 -5.14 -17.94
CA GLU A 165 -11.27 -3.71 -18.23
C GLU A 165 -9.81 -3.34 -18.49
N ARG A 166 -8.87 -3.77 -17.64
CA ARG A 166 -7.44 -3.55 -17.86
C ARG A 166 -6.91 -4.23 -19.11
N LYS A 167 -7.40 -5.43 -19.45
CA LYS A 167 -7.04 -6.12 -20.70
C LYS A 167 -7.57 -5.36 -21.91
N LEU A 168 -8.79 -4.84 -21.85
CA LEU A 168 -9.40 -4.04 -22.91
C LEU A 168 -8.67 -2.70 -23.07
N GLU A 169 -8.35 -2.03 -21.97
CA GLU A 169 -7.55 -0.80 -21.94
C GLU A 169 -6.17 -1.02 -22.57
N MET A 170 -5.47 -2.10 -22.19
CA MET A 170 -4.18 -2.44 -22.80
C MET A 170 -4.31 -2.73 -24.30
N LYS A 171 -5.34 -3.46 -24.73
CA LYS A 171 -5.60 -3.70 -26.15
C LYS A 171 -5.90 -2.40 -26.90
N TRP A 172 -6.65 -1.48 -26.28
CA TRP A 172 -6.97 -0.18 -26.85
C TRP A 172 -5.72 0.69 -26.99
N ILE A 173 -4.88 0.76 -25.95
CA ILE A 173 -3.57 1.45 -26.00
C ILE A 173 -2.71 0.87 -27.12
N LEU A 174 -2.60 -0.45 -27.21
CA LEU A 174 -1.79 -1.11 -28.25
C LEU A 174 -2.32 -0.79 -29.66
N ALA A 175 -3.64 -0.84 -29.86
CA ALA A 175 -4.25 -0.50 -31.14
C ALA A 175 -4.03 0.98 -31.50
N GLN A 176 -4.11 1.89 -30.51
CA GLN A 176 -3.79 3.30 -30.72
C GLN A 176 -2.31 3.50 -31.06
N GLU A 177 -1.40 2.80 -30.41
CA GLU A 177 0.04 2.89 -30.67
C GLU A 177 0.37 2.42 -32.08
N ILE A 178 -0.14 1.25 -32.49
CA ILE A 178 0.03 0.73 -33.86
C ILE A 178 -0.47 1.74 -34.90
N TRP A 179 -1.65 2.33 -34.67
CA TRP A 179 -2.19 3.34 -35.59
C TRP A 179 -1.31 4.59 -35.65
N LYS A 180 -0.80 5.08 -34.51
CA LYS A 180 0.13 6.22 -34.48
C LYS A 180 1.44 5.90 -35.20
N ASP A 181 2.01 4.73 -34.96
CA ASP A 181 3.24 4.27 -35.60
C ASP A 181 3.07 4.18 -37.12
N GLU A 182 1.94 3.66 -37.60
CA GLU A 182 1.60 3.66 -39.03
C GLU A 182 1.47 5.08 -39.60
N GLN A 183 0.87 6.02 -38.86
CA GLN A 183 0.80 7.41 -39.30
C GLN A 183 2.19 8.06 -39.35
N VAL A 184 3.05 7.76 -38.38
CA VAL A 184 4.44 8.23 -38.37
C VAL A 184 5.21 7.66 -39.57
N GLN A 185 5.06 6.37 -39.86
CA GLN A 185 5.66 5.74 -41.04
C GLN A 185 5.18 6.38 -42.33
N LYS A 186 3.87 6.55 -42.52
CA LYS A 186 3.32 7.25 -43.70
C LYS A 186 3.85 8.68 -43.83
N ASN A 187 3.97 9.41 -42.71
CA ASN A 187 4.54 10.75 -42.72
C ASN A 187 6.03 10.75 -43.10
N ILE A 188 6.79 9.73 -42.69
CA ILE A 188 8.19 9.55 -43.09
C ILE A 188 8.27 9.21 -44.58
N GLU A 189 7.51 8.23 -45.05
CA GLU A 189 7.47 7.84 -46.47
C GLU A 189 7.06 9.00 -47.38
N LEU A 190 6.06 9.79 -46.97
CA LEU A 190 5.67 11.01 -47.69
C LEU A 190 6.78 12.06 -47.70
N ARG A 191 7.52 12.22 -46.60
CA ARG A 191 8.69 13.11 -46.56
C ARG A 191 9.79 12.62 -47.49
N GLU A 192 10.14 11.35 -47.43
CA GLU A 192 11.15 10.73 -48.28
C GLU A 192 10.78 10.84 -49.76
N ALA A 193 9.51 10.58 -50.11
CA ALA A 193 9.00 10.79 -51.46
C ALA A 193 9.12 12.25 -51.90
N ASN A 194 8.82 13.21 -51.02
CA ASN A 194 8.98 14.64 -51.33
C ASN A 194 10.45 15.08 -51.45
N PHE A 195 11.39 14.40 -50.77
CA PHE A 195 12.83 14.67 -50.89
C PHE A 195 13.47 13.97 -52.10
N ALA A 196 12.89 12.86 -52.58
CA ALA A 196 13.44 12.06 -53.66
C ALA A 196 13.41 12.77 -55.03
N ASP A 197 12.49 13.71 -55.24
CA ASP A 197 12.35 14.47 -56.49
C ASP A 197 13.07 15.84 -56.47
N ILE A 198 13.88 16.12 -55.43
CA ILE A 198 14.75 17.32 -55.41
C ILE A 198 16.04 16.95 -56.14
N ASP A 199 16.05 17.11 -57.46
CA ASP A 199 17.25 16.97 -58.29
C ASP A 199 18.31 17.99 -57.83
N THR A 200 19.33 17.50 -57.11
CA THR A 200 20.51 18.26 -56.66
C THR A 200 21.48 18.58 -57.80
N ASP A 201 20.97 18.90 -58.99
CA ASP A 201 21.76 19.30 -60.17
C ASP A 201 22.30 20.75 -60.05
N GLU A 202 22.10 21.40 -58.91
CA GLU A 202 22.67 22.72 -58.62
C GLU A 202 24.20 22.72 -58.42
N GLU A 203 24.86 21.56 -58.34
CA GLU A 203 26.33 21.46 -58.19
C GLU A 203 27.08 21.87 -59.47
N GLU A 204 26.67 21.36 -60.64
CA GLU A 204 27.36 21.62 -61.93
C GLU A 204 27.27 23.10 -62.33
N LYS A 205 26.11 23.73 -62.07
CA LYS A 205 25.92 25.16 -62.29
C LYS A 205 26.85 26.03 -61.42
N LYS A 206 27.16 25.61 -60.19
CA LYS A 206 28.06 26.36 -59.30
C LYS A 206 29.51 26.30 -59.77
N GLU A 207 29.94 25.18 -60.38
CA GLU A 207 31.29 25.03 -60.92
C GLU A 207 31.51 25.96 -62.12
N GLU A 208 30.59 25.99 -63.07
CA GLU A 208 30.68 26.90 -64.22
C GLU A 208 30.67 28.39 -63.80
N GLU A 209 29.84 28.74 -62.80
CA GLU A 209 29.81 30.09 -62.25
C GLU A 209 31.13 30.48 -61.58
N LEU A 210 31.77 29.55 -60.86
CA LEU A 210 33.06 29.75 -60.23
C LEU A 210 34.18 29.90 -61.26
N GLU A 211 34.17 29.07 -62.30
CA GLU A 211 35.11 29.18 -63.42
C GLU A 211 34.95 30.50 -64.17
N ALA A 212 33.71 30.92 -64.45
CA ALA A 212 33.42 32.19 -65.10
C ALA A 212 33.83 33.40 -64.23
N TRP A 213 33.67 33.31 -62.91
CA TRP A 213 34.18 34.33 -61.99
C TRP A 213 35.71 34.34 -61.95
N MET A 214 36.34 33.17 -61.84
CA MET A 214 37.79 33.04 -61.82
C MET A 214 38.44 33.55 -63.12
N ALA A 215 37.84 33.25 -64.27
CA ALA A 215 38.28 33.77 -65.57
C ALA A 215 38.22 35.31 -65.62
N ARG A 216 37.14 35.91 -65.09
CA ARG A 216 37.01 37.37 -64.97
C ARG A 216 38.07 37.97 -64.04
N VAL A 217 38.36 37.32 -62.91
CA VAL A 217 39.40 37.75 -61.97
C VAL A 217 40.79 37.66 -62.61
N ILE A 218 41.10 36.54 -63.29
CA ILE A 218 42.36 36.36 -64.00
C ILE A 218 42.52 37.42 -65.10
N ALA A 219 41.48 37.72 -65.87
CA ALA A 219 41.52 38.75 -66.90
C ALA A 219 41.79 40.14 -66.30
N ARG A 220 41.19 40.47 -65.14
CA ARG A 220 41.46 41.71 -64.41
C ARG A 220 42.92 41.79 -63.97
N ILE A 221 43.43 40.74 -63.31
CA ILE A 221 44.83 40.67 -62.86
C ILE A 221 45.81 40.77 -64.04
N LYS A 222 45.50 40.14 -65.18
CA LYS A 222 46.32 40.23 -66.40
C LYS A 222 46.40 41.66 -66.93
N ARG A 223 45.25 42.36 -67.01
CA ARG A 223 45.21 43.76 -67.45
C ARG A 223 46.05 44.66 -66.54
N ASP A 224 45.88 44.55 -65.22
CA ASP A 224 46.64 45.34 -64.25
C ASP A 224 48.15 45.05 -64.35
N LYS A 225 48.53 43.79 -64.58
CA LYS A 225 49.94 43.40 -64.80
C LYS A 225 50.51 43.94 -66.10
N GLU A 226 49.73 43.96 -67.18
CA GLU A 226 50.14 44.55 -68.46
C GLU A 226 50.34 46.06 -68.34
N GLU A 227 49.43 46.78 -67.67
CA GLU A 227 49.55 48.21 -67.40
C GLU A 227 50.78 48.54 -66.53
N GLN A 228 51.02 47.73 -65.48
CA GLN A 228 52.26 47.84 -64.68
C GLN A 228 53.51 47.53 -65.51
N GLY A 229 53.44 46.52 -66.38
CA GLY A 229 54.51 46.16 -67.31
C GLY A 229 54.83 47.27 -68.30
N GLN A 230 53.80 47.92 -68.85
CA GLN A 230 53.91 49.07 -69.73
C GLN A 230 54.51 50.28 -68.99
N CYS A 231 54.04 50.59 -67.78
CA CYS A 231 54.62 51.63 -66.94
C CYS A 231 56.11 51.37 -66.63
N ARG A 232 56.48 50.12 -66.31
CA ARG A 232 57.87 49.72 -66.04
C ARG A 232 58.73 49.75 -67.31
N SER A 233 58.19 49.32 -68.44
CA SER A 233 58.85 49.38 -69.74
C SER A 233 59.07 50.82 -70.20
N GLY A 234 58.06 51.69 -70.11
CA GLY A 234 58.15 53.11 -70.38
C GLY A 234 59.22 53.80 -69.53
N ARG A 235 59.29 53.50 -68.23
CA ARG A 235 60.37 53.98 -67.34
C ARG A 235 61.76 53.48 -67.75
N LYS A 236 61.89 52.22 -68.22
CA LYS A 236 63.17 51.69 -68.71
C LYS A 236 63.58 52.31 -70.05
N ARG A 237 62.63 52.59 -70.93
CA ARG A 237 62.88 53.27 -72.22
C ARG A 237 63.26 54.74 -72.03
N LEU A 238 62.73 55.41 -71.00
CA LEU A 238 63.12 56.78 -70.63
C LEU A 238 64.51 56.86 -69.97
N ARG A 239 65.06 55.72 -69.50
CA ARG A 239 66.35 55.62 -68.81
C ARG A 239 67.50 55.14 -69.72
N ARG A 240 67.20 54.84 -70.99
CA ARG A 240 68.19 54.54 -72.04
C ARG A 240 68.29 55.72 -72.97
#